data_AF-A0A7K7DTI1-F1
#
_entry.id   AF-A0A7K7DTI1-F1
#
_cell.length_a   1.000
_cell.length_b   1.000
_cell.length_c   1.000
_cell.angle_alpha   90.00
_cell.angle_beta   90.00
_cell.angle_gamma   90.00
#
_symmetry.space_group_name_H-M   'P 1'
#
loop_
_entity.id
_entity.type
_entity.pdbx_description
1 polymer ?
#
loop_
_entity_poly.entity_id
_entity_poly.type
_entity_poly.pdbx_seq_one_letter_code
_entity_poly.pdbx_strand_id
1 'polypeptide(L)'
;YETWDDFFTDFMTKKMAWGCYFEYLSEWNKYADKENIMTITYEEVKENPVLSVKNIATFFGIPLTEEQLQLVVERSSFQSMKKNSDKTHGSFGSILFRKG
;
A
#
# COMPACT_ATOMS: atom_id res chain seq x y z
N TYR A 1 4.07 -16.38 -13.44
CA TYR A 1 3.03 -16.68 -14.45
C TYR A 1 3.64 -16.50 -15.81
N GLU A 2 3.38 -17.46 -16.71
CA GLU A 2 3.86 -17.40 -18.08
C GLU A 2 3.07 -16.38 -18.91
N THR A 3 1.76 -16.23 -18.62
CA THR A 3 0.91 -15.20 -19.23
C THR A 3 0.09 -14.43 -18.18
N TRP A 4 -0.51 -13.31 -18.60
CA TRP A 4 -1.47 -12.58 -17.77
C TRP A 4 -2.75 -13.38 -17.55
N ASP A 5 -3.21 -14.16 -18.53
CA ASP A 5 -4.43 -14.97 -18.43
C ASP A 5 -4.28 -16.06 -17.36
N ASP A 6 -3.09 -16.68 -17.25
CA ASP A 6 -2.80 -17.65 -16.20
C ASP A 6 -2.88 -17.00 -14.81
N PHE A 7 -2.25 -15.81 -14.66
CA PHE A 7 -2.31 -15.03 -13.43
C PHE A 7 -3.76 -14.68 -13.08
N PHE A 8 -4.51 -14.14 -14.05
CA PHE A 8 -5.87 -13.68 -13.85
C PHE A 8 -6.79 -14.84 -13.49
N THR A 9 -6.64 -15.99 -14.15
CA THR A 9 -7.38 -17.21 -13.82
C THR A 9 -7.12 -17.65 -12.39
N ASP A 10 -5.86 -17.74 -11.98
CA ASP A 10 -5.51 -18.12 -10.61
C ASP A 10 -5.98 -17.08 -9.58
N PHE A 11 -5.90 -15.79 -9.91
CA PHE A 11 -6.40 -14.70 -9.08
C PHE A 11 -7.91 -14.80 -8.85
N MET A 12 -8.68 -15.03 -9.91
CA MET A 12 -10.14 -15.17 -9.84
C MET A 12 -10.60 -16.49 -9.23
N THR A 13 -9.80 -17.56 -9.37
CA THR A 13 -10.12 -18.90 -8.85
C THR A 13 -9.52 -19.18 -7.46
N LYS A 14 -9.07 -18.12 -6.76
CA LYS A 14 -8.57 -18.18 -5.37
C LYS A 14 -7.29 -19.01 -5.19
N LYS A 15 -6.50 -19.19 -6.25
CA LYS A 15 -5.25 -19.96 -6.26
C LYS A 15 -4.01 -19.10 -5.98
N MET A 16 -4.18 -17.94 -5.37
CA MET A 16 -3.07 -17.08 -4.97
C MET A 16 -2.46 -17.56 -3.66
N ALA A 17 -1.15 -17.36 -3.47
CA ALA A 17 -0.39 -17.81 -2.30
C ALA A 17 -0.96 -17.33 -0.94
N TRP A 18 -1.68 -16.21 -0.92
CA TRP A 18 -2.29 -15.62 0.28
C TRP A 18 -3.83 -15.65 0.25
N GLY A 19 -4.42 -16.51 -0.58
CA GLY A 19 -5.87 -16.68 -0.69
C GLY A 19 -6.56 -15.66 -1.60
N CYS A 20 -7.88 -15.57 -1.48
CA CYS A 20 -8.70 -14.72 -2.34
C CYS A 20 -8.70 -13.25 -1.87
N TYR A 21 -8.24 -12.36 -2.74
CA TYR A 21 -8.23 -10.91 -2.49
C TYR A 21 -9.62 -10.34 -2.12
N PHE A 22 -10.67 -10.78 -2.82
CA PHE A 22 -12.03 -10.28 -2.58
C PHE A 22 -12.60 -10.76 -1.24
N GLU A 23 -12.32 -11.99 -0.84
CA GLU A 23 -12.72 -12.49 0.48
C GLU A 23 -11.99 -11.73 1.58
N TYR A 24 -10.67 -11.52 1.42
CA TYR A 24 -9.88 -10.71 2.35
C TYR A 24 -10.46 -9.30 2.52
N LEU A 25 -10.77 -8.60 1.41
CA LEU A 25 -11.40 -7.28 1.47
C LEU A 25 -12.78 -7.32 2.14
N SER A 26 -13.61 -8.30 1.79
CA SER A 26 -14.95 -8.44 2.36
C SER A 26 -14.92 -8.68 3.87
N GLU A 27 -13.97 -9.48 4.35
CA GLU A 27 -13.78 -9.73 5.78
C GLU A 27 -13.35 -8.46 6.52
N TRP A 28 -12.40 -7.69 5.99
CA TRP A 28 -11.97 -6.43 6.61
C TRP A 28 -13.04 -5.34 6.55
N ASN A 29 -13.85 -5.31 5.50
CA ASN A 29 -14.92 -4.32 5.35
C ASN A 29 -15.96 -4.39 6.49
N LYS A 30 -16.12 -5.55 7.15
CA LYS A 30 -16.98 -5.71 8.34
C LYS A 30 -16.52 -4.86 9.52
N TYR A 31 -15.28 -4.39 9.50
CA TYR A 31 -14.67 -3.60 10.56
C TYR A 31 -14.33 -2.17 10.13
N ALA A 32 -14.73 -1.75 8.93
CA ALA A 32 -14.42 -0.42 8.40
C ALA A 32 -14.92 0.73 9.30
N ASP A 33 -16.04 0.52 10.01
CA ASP A 33 -16.63 1.51 10.91
C ASP A 33 -16.05 1.47 12.35
N LYS A 34 -15.02 0.65 12.62
CA LYS A 34 -14.40 0.58 13.95
C LYS A 34 -13.43 1.74 14.15
N GLU A 35 -13.54 2.44 15.28
CA GLU A 35 -12.71 3.61 15.60
C GLU A 35 -11.19 3.32 15.58
N ASN A 36 -10.79 2.08 15.81
CA ASN A 36 -9.39 1.65 15.81
C ASN A 36 -8.91 1.07 14.45
N ILE A 37 -9.69 1.24 13.38
CA ILE A 37 -9.35 0.82 12.02
C ILE A 37 -9.50 2.00 11.08
N MET A 38 -8.45 2.31 10.32
CA MET A 38 -8.51 3.31 9.26
C MET A 38 -8.50 2.62 7.91
N THR A 39 -9.58 2.78 7.14
CA THR A 39 -9.62 2.36 5.74
C THR A 39 -8.99 3.42 4.86
N ILE A 40 -8.08 3.00 3.98
CA ILE A 40 -7.45 3.85 2.99
C ILE A 40 -7.13 3.03 1.75
N THR A 41 -7.26 3.63 0.58
CA THR A 41 -6.99 3.02 -0.72
C THR A 41 -5.65 3.46 -1.29
N TYR A 42 -5.11 2.69 -2.24
CA TYR A 42 -3.89 3.06 -2.93
C TYR A 42 -4.07 4.32 -3.78
N GLU A 43 -5.24 4.46 -4.39
CA GLU A 43 -5.63 5.56 -5.24
C GLU A 43 -5.66 6.88 -4.47
N GLU A 44 -6.25 6.92 -3.27
CA GLU A 44 -6.25 8.11 -2.40
C GLU A 44 -4.83 8.54 -2.02
N VAL A 45 -3.98 7.57 -1.66
CA VAL A 45 -2.57 7.85 -1.33
C VAL A 45 -1.82 8.42 -2.52
N LYS A 46 -2.07 7.89 -3.72
CA LYS A 46 -1.41 8.34 -4.94
C LYS A 46 -1.91 9.70 -5.41
N GLU A 47 -3.20 9.98 -5.28
CA GLU A 47 -3.81 11.24 -5.69
C GLU A 47 -3.37 12.40 -4.79
N ASN A 48 -3.37 12.19 -3.47
CA ASN A 48 -2.92 13.20 -2.52
C ASN A 48 -2.08 12.59 -1.37
N PRO A 49 -0.77 12.39 -1.59
CA PRO A 49 0.13 11.84 -0.58
C PRO A 49 0.20 12.69 0.69
N VAL A 50 0.14 14.02 0.55
CA VAL A 50 0.24 14.97 1.68
C VAL A 50 -0.96 14.83 2.60
N LEU A 51 -2.17 14.83 2.04
CA LEU A 51 -3.40 14.64 2.82
C LEU A 51 -3.44 13.23 3.45
N SER A 52 -3.01 12.22 2.70
CA SER A 52 -2.98 10.85 3.21
C SER A 52 -2.05 10.70 4.42
N VAL A 53 -0.84 11.28 4.38
CA VAL A 53 0.07 11.28 5.54
C VAL A 53 -0.53 12.05 6.73
N LYS A 54 -1.19 13.19 6.50
CA LYS A 54 -1.91 13.92 7.56
C LYS A 54 -3.01 13.08 8.21
N ASN A 55 -3.81 12.38 7.40
CA ASN A 55 -4.88 11.53 7.89
C ASN A 55 -4.33 10.35 8.70
N ILE A 56 -3.30 9.67 8.20
CA ILE A 56 -2.62 8.58 8.92
C ILE A 56 -2.07 9.08 10.27
N ALA A 57 -1.37 10.22 10.28
CA ALA A 57 -0.81 10.78 11.50
C ALA A 57 -1.89 11.17 12.53
N THR A 58 -2.98 11.77 12.05
CA THR A 58 -4.13 12.13 12.88
C THR A 58 -4.77 10.89 13.51
N PHE A 59 -4.95 9.82 12.72
CA PHE A 59 -5.49 8.55 13.19
C PHE A 59 -4.63 7.92 14.30
N PHE A 60 -3.30 8.02 14.20
CA PHE A 60 -2.38 7.58 15.26
C PHE A 60 -2.20 8.59 16.40
N GLY A 61 -2.81 9.78 16.33
CA GLY A 61 -2.63 10.84 17.32
C GLY A 61 -1.22 11.44 17.34
N ILE A 62 -0.50 11.38 16.21
CA ILE A 62 0.88 11.88 16.07
C ILE A 62 0.85 13.32 15.54
N PRO A 63 1.30 14.33 16.31
CA PRO A 63 1.46 15.68 15.78
C PRO A 63 2.62 15.73 14.78
N LEU A 64 2.43 16.46 13.68
CA LEU A 64 3.45 16.66 12.64
C LEU A 64 3.68 18.15 12.40
N THR A 65 4.95 18.54 12.28
CA THR A 65 5.32 19.83 11.67
C THR A 65 5.25 19.73 10.14
N GLU A 66 5.22 20.87 9.46
CA GLU A 66 5.22 20.89 7.99
C GLU A 66 6.50 20.25 7.43
N GLU A 67 7.66 20.45 8.06
CA GLU A 67 8.92 19.83 7.64
C GLU A 67 8.88 18.30 7.78
N GLN A 68 8.32 17.79 8.88
CA GLN A 68 8.19 16.35 9.09
C GLN A 68 7.23 15.72 8.09
N LEU A 69 6.11 16.39 7.80
CA LEU A 69 5.16 15.97 6.78
C LEU A 69 5.82 15.86 5.40
N GLN A 70 6.51 16.91 4.96
CA GLN A 70 7.18 16.91 3.65
C GLN A 70 8.27 15.83 3.58
N LEU A 71 9.00 15.62 4.67
CA LEU A 71 10.01 14.56 4.75
C LEU A 71 9.40 13.16 4.62
N VAL A 72 8.26 12.91 5.26
CA VAL A 72 7.56 11.62 5.13
C VAL A 72 7.09 11.42 3.70
N VAL A 73 6.45 12.42 3.10
CA VAL A 73 5.97 12.38 1.70
C VAL A 73 7.12 12.12 0.72
N GLU A 74 8.25 12.81 0.89
CA GLU A 74 9.44 12.64 0.04
C GLU A 74 10.02 11.23 0.17
N ARG A 75 10.15 10.71 1.39
CA ARG A 75 10.66 9.35 1.67
C ARG A 75 9.71 8.25 1.19
N SER A 76 8.39 8.47 1.29
CA SER A 76 7.37 7.53 0.82
C SER A 76 7.07 7.67 -0.67
N SER A 77 7.75 8.54 -1.41
CA SER A 77 7.61 8.62 -2.86
C SER A 77 8.12 7.34 -3.53
N PHE A 78 7.53 6.97 -4.67
CA PHE A 78 7.93 5.77 -5.40
C PHE A 78 9.42 5.78 -5.76
N GLN A 79 9.97 6.93 -6.14
CA GLN A 79 11.39 7.07 -6.49
C GLN A 79 12.30 6.81 -5.28
N SER A 80 12.00 7.42 -4.13
CA SER A 80 12.76 7.22 -2.89
C SER A 80 12.68 5.78 -2.40
N MET A 81 11.47 5.19 -2.39
CA MET A 81 11.27 3.79 -2.00
C MET A 81 11.99 2.83 -2.94
N LYS A 82 11.92 3.05 -4.26
CA LYS A 82 12.64 2.25 -5.26
C LYS A 82 14.14 2.31 -5.04
N LYS A 83 14.70 3.51 -4.83
CA LYS A 83 16.14 3.70 -4.56
C LYS A 83 16.58 2.95 -3.30
N ASN A 84 15.68 2.79 -2.32
CA ASN A 84 15.93 2.11 -1.05
C ASN A 84 15.45 0.64 -1.04
N SER A 85 14.97 0.12 -2.16
CA SER A 85 14.27 -1.17 -2.20
C SER A 85 15.20 -2.35 -1.87
N ASP A 86 16.45 -2.31 -2.31
CA ASP A 86 17.44 -3.36 -1.99
C ASP A 86 17.67 -3.52 -0.48
N LYS A 87 17.66 -2.42 0.27
CA LYS A 87 17.86 -2.43 1.73
C LYS A 87 16.63 -2.87 2.51
N THR A 88 15.44 -2.59 1.96
CA THR A 88 14.17 -2.79 2.67
C THR A 88 13.48 -4.10 2.29
N HIS A 89 13.67 -4.57 1.06
CA HIS A 89 12.98 -5.74 0.49
C HIS A 89 13.94 -6.79 -0.07
N GLY A 90 15.25 -6.55 -0.03
CA GLY A 90 16.27 -7.49 -0.53
C GLY A 90 16.04 -7.86 -1.99
N SER A 91 16.08 -9.16 -2.29
CA SER A 91 15.86 -9.68 -3.65
C SER A 91 14.46 -9.37 -4.21
N PHE A 92 13.48 -9.07 -3.35
CA PHE A 92 12.13 -8.69 -3.79
C PHE A 92 12.05 -7.22 -4.24
N GLY A 93 13.06 -6.39 -3.97
CA GLY A 93 13.05 -4.97 -4.36
C GLY A 93 12.88 -4.77 -5.87
N SER A 94 13.63 -5.52 -6.69
CA SER A 94 13.54 -5.46 -8.14
C SER A 94 12.21 -6.00 -8.71
N ILE A 95 11.58 -6.94 -7.99
CA ILE A 95 10.28 -7.54 -8.36
C ILE A 95 9.15 -6.54 -8.09
N LEU A 96 9.16 -5.92 -6.90
CA LEU A 96 8.12 -5.00 -6.44
C LEU A 96 8.20 -3.63 -7.15
N PHE A 97 9.41 -3.11 -7.37
CA PHE A 97 9.65 -1.78 -7.97
C PHE A 97 10.04 -1.86 -9.45
N ARG A 98 9.44 -2.78 -10.20
CA ARG A 98 9.59 -2.88 -11.65
C ARG A 98 8.91 -1.73 -12.39
N LYS A 99 9.34 -1.44 -13.63
CA LYS A 99 8.55 -0.56 -14.51
C LYS A 99 7.24 -1.28 -14.84
N GLY A 100 6.13 -0.57 -14.68
CA GLY A 100 4.83 -0.98 -15.24
C GLY A 100 4.84 -0.88 -16.75
#